data_AF-A0A8T4WXB7-F1
#
_entry.id   AF-A0A8T4WXB7-F1
#
_cell.length_a   1.000
_cell.length_b   1.000
_cell.length_c   1.000
_cell.angle_alpha   90.00
_cell.angle_beta   90.00
_cell.angle_gamma   90.00
#
_symmetry.space_group_name_H-M   'P 1'
#
loop_
_entity.id
_entity.type
_entity.pdbx_description
1 polymer ?
#
loop_
_entity_poly.entity_id
_entity_poly.type
_entity_poly.pdbx_seq_one_letter_code
_entity_poly.pdbx_strand_id
1 'polypeptide(L)'
;MKNRIFVITITLSLLLSGLLASVGGEAVDGKRSVSENGESYLQAAQEIHDWHDLDEVRDDLDSDYILMNDLDENTSGYDEVVDTKKGWEPIGDYDRDEDVEFNGAFDGKGYKISDLYINRPKTDYVGLFGGIAHEAEVSDVRLVDVEIDEPDPTTHLAGLQSYDLAFESDNSIKSPPLVPPPSNSIGSIAGYNKGSLSNISVTGIVNGKSGLVGYNSGTVEHSFFSGTLNGSEDHLGGLVGMNDGTIENSYSTGNIVGHYTVGGIVGFNHNGEVSNCYSTTNVTGKSTVGGLVGSNYIHSGGISHSYAIGNVSGDSRIGGLAGTNTGTVETSYAAVNVSGNEDVGGLVGFKTSYGGTVSDSFWDSEKSSIYTSVGGTGLPTREMIGEYAKANMDGFDFDETWETVEEDDGDADKDGYPILQELSREEQLRHIYPAEVDDGGDDNGGDDNGIPGFTSPLLLSATVVAVAIYYERKR
;
A
#
# COMPACT_ATOMS: atom_id res chain seq x y z
N MET A 1 -56.89 -23.38 -69.88
CA MET A 1 -56.86 -24.36 -68.76
C MET A 1 -55.60 -24.05 -67.94
N LYS A 2 -55.76 -23.41 -66.76
CA LYS A 2 -55.66 -23.99 -65.38
C LYS A 2 -54.22 -24.42 -65.02
N ASN A 3 -53.45 -23.66 -64.23
CA ASN A 3 -53.34 -23.57 -62.74
C ASN A 3 -52.03 -24.26 -62.29
N ARG A 4 -51.23 -23.90 -61.27
CA ARG A 4 -51.05 -22.86 -60.21
C ARG A 4 -49.61 -23.11 -59.63
N ILE A 5 -48.93 -22.26 -58.85
CA ILE A 5 -49.06 -22.01 -57.38
C ILE A 5 -47.99 -20.95 -56.96
N PHE A 6 -48.34 -20.13 -55.96
CA PHE A 6 -47.55 -19.08 -55.28
C PHE A 6 -46.86 -19.61 -54.01
N VAL A 7 -45.72 -19.04 -53.58
CA VAL A 7 -45.15 -19.17 -52.21
C VAL A 7 -44.58 -17.82 -51.75
N ILE A 8 -44.85 -17.47 -50.48
CA ILE A 8 -44.38 -16.28 -49.74
C ILE A 8 -43.55 -16.78 -48.55
N THR A 9 -42.43 -16.14 -48.19
CA THR A 9 -42.01 -16.03 -46.77
C THR A 9 -41.12 -14.80 -46.53
N ILE A 10 -41.25 -14.23 -45.33
CA ILE A 10 -40.91 -12.87 -44.86
C ILE A 10 -39.49 -12.82 -44.24
N THR A 11 -38.76 -11.71 -44.43
CA THR A 11 -37.63 -11.30 -43.57
C THR A 11 -37.89 -9.90 -43.01
N LEU A 12 -37.78 -9.78 -41.69
CA LEU A 12 -38.05 -8.58 -40.87
C LEU A 12 -36.74 -7.82 -40.64
N SER A 13 -36.76 -6.52 -40.97
CA SER A 13 -35.66 -5.57 -40.76
C SER A 13 -35.84 -4.81 -39.45
N LEU A 14 -34.75 -4.42 -38.78
CA LEU A 14 -34.72 -3.16 -38.02
C LEU A 14 -33.30 -2.55 -38.04
N LEU A 15 -33.32 -1.22 -38.13
CA LEU A 15 -32.34 -0.31 -38.73
C LEU A 15 -31.06 -0.06 -37.91
N LEU A 16 -29.99 0.18 -38.68
CA LEU A 16 -28.67 0.65 -38.31
C LEU A 16 -28.58 2.17 -38.59
N SER A 17 -28.04 2.94 -37.65
CA SER A 17 -27.52 4.31 -37.85
C SER A 17 -26.53 4.58 -36.72
N GLY A 18 -25.34 5.13 -36.89
CA GLY A 18 -24.62 5.65 -38.03
C GLY A 18 -23.23 6.06 -37.51
N LEU A 19 -22.22 5.82 -38.33
CA LEU A 19 -20.79 6.00 -38.09
C LEU A 19 -20.39 7.49 -38.18
N LEU A 20 -19.49 7.95 -37.30
CA LEU A 20 -18.52 9.01 -37.60
C LEU A 20 -17.35 8.96 -36.59
N ALA A 21 -16.15 8.72 -37.10
CA ALA A 21 -14.90 8.77 -36.37
C ALA A 21 -14.21 10.13 -36.59
N SER A 22 -13.52 10.64 -35.56
CA SER A 22 -12.44 11.62 -35.69
C SER A 22 -11.55 11.57 -34.45
N VAL A 23 -10.25 11.43 -34.67
CA VAL A 23 -9.14 11.43 -33.69
C VAL A 23 -8.88 12.85 -33.13
N GLY A 24 -8.54 12.93 -31.84
CA GLY A 24 -7.73 14.02 -31.27
C GLY A 24 -8.08 14.45 -29.83
N GLY A 25 -7.12 14.32 -28.90
CA GLY A 25 -6.95 15.20 -27.73
C GLY A 25 -7.33 14.63 -26.35
N GLU A 26 -6.34 14.53 -25.47
CA GLU A 26 -6.46 14.44 -24.01
C GLU A 26 -7.22 15.64 -23.42
N ALA A 27 -8.05 15.40 -22.39
CA ALA A 27 -8.21 16.21 -21.17
C ALA A 27 -9.34 15.64 -20.28
N VAL A 28 -8.94 15.17 -19.10
CA VAL A 28 -9.59 15.18 -17.77
C VAL A 28 -11.13 15.29 -17.72
N ASP A 29 -11.80 14.23 -17.25
CA ASP A 29 -13.22 14.23 -16.86
C ASP A 29 -13.36 14.81 -15.44
N GLY A 30 -13.31 16.13 -15.32
CA GLY A 30 -13.56 16.85 -14.07
C GLY A 30 -15.01 16.69 -13.60
N LYS A 31 -15.18 16.46 -12.31
CA LYS A 31 -16.46 16.13 -11.68
C LYS A 31 -17.45 17.32 -11.78
N ARG A 32 -18.71 17.01 -12.11
CA ARG A 32 -19.76 18.02 -12.40
C ARG A 32 -20.41 18.56 -11.13
N SER A 33 -20.29 19.87 -10.86
CA SER A 33 -21.23 20.59 -9.99
C SER A 33 -22.34 21.24 -10.83
N VAL A 34 -23.60 21.01 -10.46
CA VAL A 34 -24.79 21.59 -11.11
C VAL A 34 -25.32 22.71 -10.21
N SER A 35 -25.31 23.96 -10.68
CA SER A 35 -25.93 25.07 -9.96
C SER A 35 -27.47 24.96 -9.97
N GLU A 36 -28.16 25.55 -8.97
CA GLU A 36 -29.63 25.62 -8.87
C GLU A 36 -30.34 26.22 -10.10
N ASN A 37 -29.57 26.80 -11.03
CA ASN A 37 -30.06 27.44 -12.26
C ASN A 37 -29.80 26.61 -13.53
N GLY A 38 -29.23 25.41 -13.42
CA GLY A 38 -29.01 24.51 -14.54
C GLY A 38 -27.90 24.92 -15.51
N GLU A 39 -27.04 25.86 -15.14
CA GLU A 39 -25.80 26.13 -15.88
C GLU A 39 -24.65 25.29 -15.30
N SER A 40 -24.02 24.51 -16.19
CA SER A 40 -22.81 23.73 -15.94
C SER A 40 -21.63 24.68 -16.13
N TYR A 41 -20.95 24.99 -15.03
CA TYR A 41 -19.65 25.62 -15.06
C TYR A 41 -18.63 24.48 -15.01
N LEU A 42 -17.86 24.29 -16.08
CA LEU A 42 -16.61 23.55 -15.96
C LEU A 42 -15.71 24.42 -15.09
N GLN A 43 -15.51 24.05 -13.83
CA GLN A 43 -14.47 24.66 -13.03
C GLN A 43 -13.16 24.14 -13.62
N ALA A 44 -12.35 25.04 -14.19
CA ALA A 44 -11.01 24.67 -14.61
C ALA A 44 -10.23 24.30 -13.36
N ALA A 45 -9.53 23.16 -13.38
CA ALA A 45 -8.63 22.79 -12.31
C ALA A 45 -7.64 23.94 -12.05
N GLN A 46 -7.40 24.22 -10.77
CA GLN A 46 -6.46 25.22 -10.31
C GLN A 46 -5.04 24.66 -10.45
N GLU A 47 -4.15 25.44 -11.05
CA GLU A 47 -2.77 25.03 -11.29
C GLU A 47 -1.90 25.32 -10.06
N ILE A 48 -1.09 24.34 -9.66
CA ILE A 48 -0.11 24.47 -8.58
C ILE A 48 1.29 24.56 -9.18
N HIS A 49 1.92 25.72 -9.09
CA HIS A 49 3.28 25.98 -9.57
C HIS A 49 4.31 26.08 -8.45
N ASP A 50 3.89 26.45 -7.24
CA ASP A 50 4.78 26.61 -6.10
C ASP A 50 4.12 26.21 -4.76
N TRP A 51 4.84 26.43 -3.66
CA TRP A 51 4.36 26.05 -2.32
C TRP A 51 3.24 26.96 -1.81
N HIS A 52 3.12 28.18 -2.31
CA HIS A 52 1.99 29.05 -1.98
C HIS A 52 0.72 28.51 -2.63
N ASP A 53 0.78 28.12 -3.90
CA ASP A 53 -0.37 27.51 -4.59
C ASP A 53 -0.81 26.21 -3.89
N LEU A 54 0.14 25.37 -3.46
CA LEU A 54 -0.16 24.15 -2.70
C LEU A 54 -0.78 24.45 -1.33
N ASP A 55 -0.32 25.51 -0.66
CA ASP A 55 -0.83 25.96 0.64
C ASP A 55 -2.29 26.46 0.53
N GLU A 56 -2.59 27.18 -0.55
CA GLU A 56 -3.91 27.74 -0.88
C GLU A 56 -4.99 26.68 -1.15
N VAL A 57 -4.62 25.42 -1.40
CA VAL A 57 -5.59 24.30 -1.50
C VAL A 57 -6.48 24.21 -0.25
N ARG A 58 -5.97 24.61 0.92
CA ARG A 58 -6.73 24.61 2.18
C ARG A 58 -7.87 25.63 2.22
N ASP A 59 -7.82 26.64 1.36
CA ASP A 59 -8.83 27.68 1.30
C ASP A 59 -10.05 27.28 0.45
N ASP A 60 -9.91 26.24 -0.39
CA ASP A 60 -10.99 25.70 -1.23
C ASP A 60 -10.86 24.18 -1.43
N LEU A 61 -11.29 23.41 -0.42
CA LEU A 61 -11.16 21.95 -0.38
C LEU A 61 -12.04 21.19 -1.41
N ASP A 62 -13.00 21.86 -2.04
CA ASP A 62 -13.93 21.27 -3.02
C ASP A 62 -13.47 21.45 -4.48
N SER A 63 -12.41 22.24 -4.71
CA SER A 63 -11.87 22.50 -6.05
C SER A 63 -10.96 21.39 -6.57
N ASP A 64 -10.83 21.32 -7.89
CA ASP A 64 -9.87 20.44 -8.56
C ASP A 64 -8.52 21.15 -8.72
N TYR A 65 -7.43 20.41 -8.56
CA TYR A 65 -6.05 20.91 -8.56
C TYR A 65 -5.13 20.05 -9.42
N ILE A 66 -4.14 20.69 -10.05
CA ILE A 66 -3.17 20.02 -10.91
C ILE A 66 -1.76 20.58 -10.69
N LEU A 67 -0.80 19.69 -10.38
CA LEU A 67 0.60 20.09 -10.28
C LEU A 67 1.17 20.44 -11.65
N MET A 68 1.94 21.52 -11.73
CA MET A 68 2.52 21.99 -12.99
C MET A 68 4.03 21.78 -13.10
N ASN A 69 4.70 21.51 -11.98
CA ASN A 69 6.13 21.23 -11.89
C ASN A 69 6.46 20.48 -10.58
N ASP A 70 7.71 19.99 -10.50
CA ASP A 70 8.27 19.50 -9.25
C ASP A 70 8.31 20.64 -8.20
N LEU A 71 7.99 20.30 -6.95
CA LEU A 71 8.13 21.15 -5.77
C LEU A 71 9.25 20.57 -4.89
N ASP A 72 10.20 21.42 -4.50
CA ASP A 72 11.28 21.07 -3.56
C ASP A 72 11.57 22.24 -2.61
N GLU A 73 12.55 22.10 -1.71
CA GLU A 73 12.95 23.16 -0.75
C GLU A 73 13.38 24.49 -1.40
N ASN A 74 13.71 24.49 -2.70
CA ASN A 74 14.13 25.67 -3.46
C ASN A 74 12.99 26.29 -4.28
N THR A 75 11.84 25.62 -4.40
CA THR A 75 10.65 26.18 -5.04
C THR A 75 10.08 27.31 -4.19
N SER A 76 9.55 28.35 -4.83
CA SER A 76 9.01 29.55 -4.16
C SER A 76 8.00 29.16 -3.07
N GLY A 77 8.08 29.85 -1.93
CA GLY A 77 7.14 29.68 -0.81
C GLY A 77 7.47 28.63 0.24
N TYR A 78 8.43 27.71 0.01
CA TYR A 78 8.73 26.62 0.95
C TYR A 78 8.94 27.11 2.39
N ASP A 79 9.91 28.01 2.61
CA ASP A 79 10.25 28.57 3.93
C ASP A 79 9.11 29.35 4.61
N GLU A 80 8.08 29.75 3.85
CA GLU A 80 6.94 30.52 4.34
C GLU A 80 5.81 29.63 4.87
N VAL A 81 5.62 28.46 4.26
CA VAL A 81 4.50 27.54 4.55
C VAL A 81 4.94 26.27 5.29
N VAL A 82 6.21 25.89 5.21
CA VAL A 82 6.80 24.76 5.94
C VAL A 82 7.50 25.26 7.20
N ASP A 83 6.85 25.13 8.36
CA ASP A 83 7.42 25.61 9.63
C ASP A 83 8.66 24.78 10.02
N THR A 84 9.78 25.44 10.32
CA THR A 84 11.04 24.75 10.71
C THR A 84 10.96 23.81 11.92
N LYS A 85 9.89 23.85 12.71
CA LYS A 85 9.69 22.95 13.86
C LYS A 85 8.57 21.96 13.65
N LYS A 86 7.45 22.39 13.06
CA LYS A 86 6.24 21.59 12.87
C LYS A 86 6.11 21.00 11.47
N GLY A 87 6.83 21.56 10.51
CA GLY A 87 6.71 21.24 9.11
C GLY A 87 5.39 21.68 8.50
N TRP A 88 5.03 21.00 7.41
CA TRP A 88 3.82 21.21 6.62
C TRP A 88 2.55 21.06 7.46
N GLU A 89 1.56 21.89 7.17
CA GLU A 89 0.19 21.77 7.70
C GLU A 89 -0.66 20.88 6.79
N PRO A 90 -1.28 19.79 7.27
CA PRO A 90 -2.10 18.95 6.41
C PRO A 90 -3.19 19.74 5.67
N ILE A 91 -3.50 19.33 4.43
CA ILE A 91 -4.64 19.83 3.66
C ILE A 91 -5.90 19.10 4.13
N GLY A 92 -6.88 19.86 4.61
CA GLY A 92 -8.05 19.30 5.27
C GLY A 92 -7.73 18.57 6.58
N ASP A 93 -8.76 18.10 7.25
CA ASP A 93 -8.69 17.32 8.50
C ASP A 93 -9.82 16.27 8.50
N TYR A 94 -9.99 15.52 9.59
CA TYR A 94 -11.20 14.74 9.86
C TYR A 94 -11.91 15.28 11.09
N ASP A 95 -13.14 15.77 10.89
CA ASP A 95 -14.10 16.02 11.96
C ASP A 95 -15.39 15.23 11.67
N ARG A 96 -16.03 14.72 12.73
CA ARG A 96 -17.29 13.96 12.59
C ARG A 96 -18.48 14.84 12.31
N ASP A 97 -18.40 16.11 12.71
CA ASP A 97 -19.49 17.06 12.72
C ASP A 97 -19.28 18.20 11.70
N GLU A 98 -18.11 18.26 11.04
CA GLU A 98 -17.75 19.29 10.07
C GLU A 98 -17.20 18.69 8.77
N ASP A 99 -17.62 19.23 7.62
CA ASP A 99 -17.09 18.86 6.30
C ASP A 99 -15.78 19.62 6.05
N VAL A 100 -14.69 19.13 6.65
CA VAL A 100 -13.35 19.76 6.61
C VAL A 100 -12.31 18.94 5.85
N GLU A 101 -12.77 17.93 5.11
CA GLU A 101 -11.93 16.98 4.38
C GLU A 101 -11.73 17.49 2.95
N PHE A 102 -10.58 17.16 2.33
CA PHE A 102 -10.39 17.44 0.92
C PHE A 102 -11.38 16.63 0.08
N ASN A 103 -12.16 17.31 -0.77
CA ASN A 103 -13.29 16.74 -1.49
C ASN A 103 -13.23 16.90 -3.03
N GLY A 104 -12.23 17.64 -3.54
CA GLY A 104 -11.98 17.79 -4.98
C GLY A 104 -11.11 16.68 -5.59
N ALA A 105 -10.61 16.94 -6.81
CA ALA A 105 -9.58 16.13 -7.46
C ALA A 105 -8.18 16.76 -7.31
N PHE A 106 -7.14 15.96 -7.08
CA PHE A 106 -5.74 16.40 -7.05
C PHE A 106 -4.91 15.51 -7.99
N ASP A 107 -4.52 16.05 -9.13
CA ASP A 107 -3.68 15.37 -10.13
C ASP A 107 -2.22 15.85 -10.02
N GLY A 108 -1.36 14.96 -9.51
CA GLY A 108 0.06 15.23 -9.38
C GLY A 108 0.85 15.17 -10.71
N LYS A 109 0.25 14.64 -11.78
CA LYS A 109 0.85 14.42 -13.12
C LYS A 109 2.19 13.69 -13.11
N GLY A 110 2.52 12.99 -12.02
CA GLY A 110 3.80 12.34 -11.83
C GLY A 110 4.95 13.31 -11.51
N TYR A 111 4.66 14.58 -11.21
CA TYR A 111 5.62 15.51 -10.62
C TYR A 111 5.92 15.13 -9.18
N LYS A 112 7.08 15.56 -8.71
CA LYS A 112 7.55 15.29 -7.35
C LYS A 112 7.15 16.41 -6.41
N ILE A 113 6.78 16.04 -5.20
CA ILE A 113 6.82 16.92 -4.04
C ILE A 113 7.93 16.36 -3.15
N SER A 114 9.03 17.09 -3.05
CA SER A 114 10.23 16.65 -2.34
C SER A 114 10.40 17.41 -1.03
N ASP A 115 11.18 16.84 -0.11
CA ASP A 115 11.55 17.49 1.15
C ASP A 115 10.34 17.85 2.03
N LEU A 116 9.26 17.07 1.93
CA LEU A 116 8.08 17.24 2.78
C LEU A 116 8.42 16.83 4.22
N TYR A 117 8.61 17.83 5.08
CA TYR A 117 8.82 17.63 6.51
C TYR A 117 7.51 17.83 7.28
N ILE A 118 7.16 16.89 8.17
CA ILE A 118 6.01 17.02 9.10
C ILE A 118 6.40 16.54 10.49
N ASN A 119 6.29 17.41 11.49
CA ASN A 119 6.55 17.10 12.89
C ASN A 119 5.43 17.66 13.77
N ARG A 120 4.29 16.96 13.76
CA ARG A 120 3.07 17.37 14.45
C ARG A 120 2.66 16.35 15.52
N PRO A 121 3.45 16.22 16.60
CA PRO A 121 3.36 15.11 17.54
C PRO A 121 2.12 15.12 18.45
N LYS A 122 1.20 16.05 18.24
CA LYS A 122 -0.04 16.23 19.04
C LYS A 122 -1.25 16.44 18.15
N THR A 123 -1.10 16.18 16.86
CA THR A 123 -2.13 16.35 15.84
C THR A 123 -2.51 14.96 15.38
N ASP A 124 -3.82 14.71 15.32
CA ASP A 124 -4.36 13.52 14.68
C ASP A 124 -4.41 13.76 13.17
N TYR A 125 -4.54 12.69 12.38
CA TYR A 125 -4.72 12.75 10.93
C TYR A 125 -3.62 13.56 10.22
N VAL A 126 -2.41 13.02 10.25
CA VAL A 126 -1.22 13.71 9.72
C VAL A 126 -0.82 13.11 8.37
N GLY A 127 -0.58 13.98 7.39
CA GLY A 127 -0.06 13.69 6.06
C GLY A 127 0.02 14.96 5.21
N LEU A 128 0.28 14.82 3.90
CA LEU A 128 0.03 15.91 2.94
C LEU A 128 -1.42 16.40 3.06
N PHE A 129 -2.35 15.44 3.15
CA PHE A 129 -3.75 15.63 3.51
C PHE A 129 -4.01 15.13 4.94
N GLY A 130 -4.89 15.81 5.67
CA GLY A 130 -5.38 15.29 6.95
C GLY A 130 -6.46 14.26 6.70
N GLY A 131 -7.53 14.68 6.04
CA GLY A 131 -8.66 13.84 5.64
C GLY A 131 -8.98 14.00 4.15
N ILE A 132 -9.25 12.88 3.48
CA ILE A 132 -9.72 12.80 2.10
C ILE A 132 -11.15 12.28 2.10
N ALA A 133 -12.08 13.03 1.52
CA ALA A 133 -13.50 12.74 1.49
C ALA A 133 -13.82 11.56 0.56
N HIS A 134 -15.00 10.96 0.73
CA HIS A 134 -15.42 9.76 -0.03
C HIS A 134 -15.47 10.00 -1.55
N GLU A 135 -15.69 11.25 -1.94
CA GLU A 135 -15.86 11.64 -3.33
C GLU A 135 -14.60 12.23 -3.97
N ALA A 136 -13.53 12.41 -3.18
CA ALA A 136 -12.27 12.96 -3.63
C ALA A 136 -11.42 11.92 -4.39
N GLU A 137 -10.61 12.45 -5.30
CA GLU A 137 -9.68 11.67 -6.12
C GLU A 137 -8.29 12.31 -6.01
N VAL A 138 -7.29 11.54 -5.60
CA VAL A 138 -5.89 11.98 -5.58
C VAL A 138 -5.09 10.99 -6.42
N SER A 139 -4.47 11.48 -7.49
CA SER A 139 -3.74 10.64 -8.43
C SER A 139 -2.35 11.17 -8.75
N ASP A 140 -1.46 10.27 -9.13
CA ASP A 140 -0.16 10.59 -9.74
C ASP A 140 0.76 11.47 -8.86
N VAL A 141 0.61 11.35 -7.53
CA VAL A 141 1.41 12.09 -6.55
C VAL A 141 2.66 11.30 -6.17
N ARG A 142 3.82 11.97 -6.24
CA ARG A 142 5.11 11.38 -5.87
C ARG A 142 5.76 12.17 -4.74
N LEU A 143 5.69 11.65 -3.53
CA LEU A 143 6.42 12.21 -2.40
C LEU A 143 7.83 11.62 -2.34
N VAL A 144 8.83 12.51 -2.38
CA VAL A 144 10.24 12.12 -2.42
C VAL A 144 10.98 12.70 -1.22
N ASP A 145 11.86 11.90 -0.63
CA ASP A 145 12.67 12.31 0.53
C ASP A 145 11.83 12.90 1.67
N VAL A 146 10.70 12.24 1.95
CA VAL A 146 9.80 12.60 3.06
C VAL A 146 10.47 12.36 4.40
N GLU A 147 10.30 13.30 5.34
CA GLU A 147 10.67 13.14 6.75
C GLU A 147 9.46 13.46 7.63
N ILE A 148 8.84 12.43 8.19
CA ILE A 148 7.70 12.57 9.12
C ILE A 148 8.12 12.09 10.50
N ASP A 149 7.85 12.91 11.51
CA ASP A 149 8.14 12.60 12.91
C ASP A 149 6.87 12.28 13.71
N GLU A 150 6.93 11.19 14.50
CA GLU A 150 5.82 10.68 15.30
C GLU A 150 5.50 11.59 16.50
N PRO A 151 4.24 11.62 16.96
CA PRO A 151 3.85 11.90 18.34
C PRO A 151 4.79 11.37 19.41
N ASP A 152 5.04 12.19 20.43
CA ASP A 152 5.66 11.71 21.67
C ASP A 152 4.77 10.60 22.25
N PRO A 153 5.25 9.34 22.31
CA PRO A 153 4.43 8.20 22.73
C PRO A 153 3.92 8.34 24.17
N THR A 154 4.50 9.22 24.98
CA THR A 154 4.01 9.52 26.34
C THR A 154 2.73 10.36 26.36
N THR A 155 2.39 11.01 25.24
CA THR A 155 1.19 11.85 25.11
C THR A 155 -0.04 11.09 24.62
N HIS A 156 0.15 9.93 23.97
CA HIS A 156 -0.92 9.11 23.38
C HIS A 156 -1.24 7.78 24.11
N LEU A 157 -0.70 7.60 25.34
CA LEU A 157 -1.08 6.49 26.25
C LEU A 157 -2.58 6.45 26.64
N ALA A 158 -3.40 7.41 26.17
CA ALA A 158 -4.82 7.50 26.48
C ALA A 158 -5.75 6.82 25.45
N GLY A 159 -5.26 6.35 24.30
CA GLY A 159 -6.11 5.92 23.18
C GLY A 159 -5.91 4.51 22.64
N LEU A 160 -4.76 3.87 22.86
CA LEU A 160 -4.53 2.48 22.44
C LEU A 160 -5.29 1.51 23.36
N GLN A 161 -6.62 1.46 23.21
CA GLN A 161 -7.30 0.21 23.46
C GLN A 161 -6.77 -0.76 22.41
N SER A 162 -5.92 -1.69 22.84
CA SER A 162 -5.87 -2.99 22.21
C SER A 162 -7.31 -3.47 22.13
N TYR A 163 -7.93 -3.34 20.96
CA TYR A 163 -9.26 -3.88 20.70
C TYR A 163 -9.09 -5.41 20.62
N ASP A 164 -8.85 -6.02 21.78
CA ASP A 164 -9.37 -7.34 22.03
C ASP A 164 -10.89 -7.13 22.02
N LEU A 165 -11.52 -7.27 20.85
CA LEU A 165 -12.96 -7.27 20.75
C LEU A 165 -13.44 -8.41 21.64
N ALA A 166 -13.81 -8.05 22.88
CA ALA A 166 -14.37 -8.96 23.84
C ALA A 166 -15.72 -9.43 23.27
N PHE A 167 -15.71 -10.59 22.62
CA PHE A 167 -16.94 -11.31 22.33
C PHE A 167 -17.53 -11.77 23.67
N GLU A 168 -18.74 -11.30 24.00
CA GLU A 168 -19.49 -11.89 25.10
C GLU A 168 -19.84 -13.35 24.78
N SER A 169 -20.01 -14.15 25.84
CA SER A 169 -20.11 -15.61 25.86
C SER A 169 -21.32 -16.22 25.13
N ASP A 170 -22.09 -15.44 24.36
CA ASP A 170 -23.38 -15.85 23.78
C ASP A 170 -23.38 -16.18 22.28
N ASN A 171 -22.23 -16.13 21.60
CA ASN A 171 -22.08 -16.43 20.17
C ASN A 171 -22.98 -15.57 19.23
N SER A 172 -23.51 -14.43 19.69
CA SER A 172 -24.21 -13.49 18.82
C SER A 172 -23.26 -12.44 18.26
N ILE A 173 -23.06 -12.46 16.94
CA ILE A 173 -22.31 -11.43 16.23
C ILE A 173 -23.24 -10.24 16.04
N LYS A 174 -23.09 -9.20 16.88
CA LYS A 174 -23.55 -7.87 16.48
C LYS A 174 -22.47 -7.27 15.59
N SER A 175 -22.86 -6.70 14.45
CA SER A 175 -21.98 -5.82 13.67
C SER A 175 -21.25 -4.90 14.66
N PRO A 176 -19.90 -4.86 14.66
CA PRO A 176 -19.20 -3.96 15.54
C PRO A 176 -19.76 -2.54 15.30
N PRO A 177 -20.00 -1.74 16.36
CA PRO A 177 -20.36 -0.34 16.16
C PRO A 177 -19.30 0.29 15.24
N LEU A 178 -19.73 1.19 14.34
CA LEU A 178 -18.83 2.02 13.52
C LEU A 178 -17.68 2.53 14.40
N VAL A 179 -16.51 1.92 14.26
CA VAL A 179 -15.33 2.27 15.06
C VAL A 179 -14.90 3.65 14.58
N PRO A 180 -14.76 4.65 15.47
CA PRO A 180 -14.12 5.89 15.07
C PRO A 180 -12.76 5.63 14.47
N PRO A 181 -12.36 6.39 13.44
CA PRO A 181 -10.97 6.31 13.00
C PRO A 181 -10.07 6.59 14.22
N PRO A 182 -9.00 5.81 14.41
CA PRO A 182 -8.15 5.95 15.58
C PRO A 182 -7.54 7.36 15.61
N SER A 183 -7.65 8.01 16.77
CA SER A 183 -7.04 9.32 17.09
C SER A 183 -5.52 9.14 17.22
N ASN A 184 -4.84 9.20 16.07
CA ASN A 184 -3.39 9.18 15.82
C ASN A 184 -3.07 8.51 14.46
N SER A 185 -3.92 8.72 13.45
CA SER A 185 -3.68 8.15 12.12
C SER A 185 -2.66 9.01 11.36
N ILE A 186 -1.50 8.44 11.03
CA ILE A 186 -0.38 9.14 10.38
C ILE A 186 0.03 8.35 9.15
N GLY A 187 0.07 9.04 8.00
CA GLY A 187 0.61 8.54 6.74
C GLY A 187 1.12 9.69 5.89
N SER A 188 2.09 9.46 5.01
CA SER A 188 2.70 10.58 4.27
C SER A 188 1.74 11.30 3.33
N ILE A 189 0.76 10.57 2.81
CA ILE A 189 -0.24 11.11 1.89
C ILE A 189 -1.45 11.58 2.67
N ALA A 190 -2.00 10.72 3.53
CA ALA A 190 -3.20 11.04 4.28
C ALA A 190 -3.19 10.47 5.70
N GLY A 191 -3.73 11.24 6.63
CA GLY A 191 -4.14 10.71 7.93
C GLY A 191 -5.30 9.72 7.79
N TYR A 192 -6.38 10.15 7.11
CA TYR A 192 -7.55 9.34 6.83
C TYR A 192 -7.98 9.43 5.35
N ASN A 193 -8.06 8.29 4.67
CA ASN A 193 -8.60 8.21 3.32
C ASN A 193 -10.01 7.59 3.29
N LYS A 194 -11.00 8.33 2.78
CA LYS A 194 -12.30 7.79 2.36
C LYS A 194 -12.48 7.73 0.84
N GLY A 195 -11.63 8.45 0.10
CA GLY A 195 -11.72 8.62 -1.35
C GLY A 195 -10.86 7.63 -2.13
N SER A 196 -10.47 8.02 -3.35
CA SER A 196 -9.61 7.23 -4.22
C SER A 196 -8.18 7.76 -4.24
N LEU A 197 -7.21 6.89 -3.95
CA LEU A 197 -5.79 7.13 -4.12
C LEU A 197 -5.25 6.21 -5.22
N SER A 198 -4.74 6.78 -6.31
CA SER A 198 -4.20 6.00 -7.44
C SER A 198 -2.82 6.49 -7.88
N ASN A 199 -1.93 5.56 -8.22
CA ASN A 199 -0.57 5.88 -8.66
C ASN A 199 0.21 6.77 -7.68
N ILE A 200 0.14 6.41 -6.39
CA ILE A 200 0.78 7.17 -5.32
C ILE A 200 2.12 6.55 -4.95
N SER A 201 3.18 7.35 -4.93
CA SER A 201 4.50 6.88 -4.50
C SER A 201 5.05 7.70 -3.35
N VAL A 202 5.61 7.01 -2.36
CA VAL A 202 6.29 7.65 -1.22
C VAL A 202 7.66 7.02 -1.03
N THR A 203 8.68 7.88 -0.96
CA THR A 203 10.05 7.52 -0.59
C THR A 203 10.56 8.40 0.55
N GLY A 204 11.33 7.82 1.46
CA GLY A 204 11.91 8.56 2.59
C GLY A 204 11.87 7.81 3.92
N ILE A 205 11.91 8.58 5.00
CA ILE A 205 11.86 8.09 6.38
C ILE A 205 10.56 8.58 7.02
N VAL A 206 9.76 7.63 7.48
CA VAL A 206 8.52 7.92 8.20
C VAL A 206 8.65 7.37 9.61
N ASN A 207 8.59 8.24 10.60
CA ASN A 207 8.39 7.86 11.98
C ASN A 207 6.89 7.99 12.29
N GLY A 208 6.16 6.87 12.25
CA GLY A 208 4.70 6.87 12.38
C GLY A 208 4.08 5.50 12.14
N LYS A 209 2.76 5.49 11.87
CA LYS A 209 2.00 4.25 11.66
C LYS A 209 2.06 3.71 10.23
N SER A 210 2.21 4.56 9.23
CA SER A 210 2.11 4.12 7.85
C SER A 210 2.95 4.91 6.88
N GLY A 211 3.36 4.30 5.78
CA GLY A 211 4.06 5.00 4.72
C GLY A 211 3.14 5.92 3.91
N LEU A 212 1.90 5.51 3.59
CA LEU A 212 0.97 6.31 2.78
C LEU A 212 -0.22 6.83 3.59
N VAL A 213 -1.02 5.93 4.17
CA VAL A 213 -2.31 6.28 4.79
C VAL A 213 -2.45 5.71 6.20
N GLY A 214 -2.69 6.57 7.19
CA GLY A 214 -2.87 6.12 8.58
C GLY A 214 -4.06 5.16 8.73
N TYR A 215 -5.23 5.58 8.26
CA TYR A 215 -6.45 4.79 8.21
C TYR A 215 -7.11 4.88 6.84
N ASN A 216 -7.41 3.74 6.22
CA ASN A 216 -8.06 3.67 4.90
C ASN A 216 -9.46 3.07 5.00
N SER A 217 -10.47 3.80 4.53
CA SER A 217 -11.82 3.28 4.26
C SER A 217 -12.24 3.52 2.81
N GLY A 218 -11.36 4.07 1.98
CA GLY A 218 -11.53 4.24 0.54
C GLY A 218 -10.69 3.24 -0.25
N THR A 219 -10.15 3.67 -1.38
CA THR A 219 -9.30 2.84 -2.26
C THR A 219 -7.86 3.35 -2.26
N VAL A 220 -6.91 2.41 -2.23
CA VAL A 220 -5.49 2.64 -2.53
C VAL A 220 -5.07 1.67 -3.63
N GLU A 221 -4.76 2.17 -4.82
CA GLU A 221 -4.41 1.34 -5.98
C GLU A 221 -3.14 1.80 -6.68
N HIS A 222 -2.42 0.87 -7.31
CA HIS A 222 -1.20 1.16 -8.07
C HIS A 222 -0.17 1.99 -7.31
N SER A 223 -0.07 1.75 -5.99
CA SER A 223 0.64 2.65 -5.08
C SER A 223 1.75 1.93 -4.34
N PHE A 224 2.80 2.67 -3.93
CA PHE A 224 3.91 2.06 -3.21
C PHE A 224 4.60 2.95 -2.18
N PHE A 225 5.16 2.28 -1.18
CA PHE A 225 6.11 2.84 -0.23
C PHE A 225 7.48 2.18 -0.41
N SER A 226 8.53 3.00 -0.55
CA SER A 226 9.92 2.56 -0.58
C SER A 226 10.74 3.39 0.40
N GLY A 227 11.01 2.86 1.58
CA GLY A 227 11.70 3.62 2.61
C GLY A 227 11.89 2.92 3.93
N THR A 228 12.14 3.71 4.97
CA THR A 228 12.17 3.22 6.35
C THR A 228 10.96 3.73 7.12
N LEU A 229 10.18 2.82 7.69
CA LEU A 229 9.08 3.14 8.59
C LEU A 229 9.45 2.70 10.01
N ASN A 230 9.56 3.64 10.93
CA ASN A 230 9.75 3.35 12.35
C ASN A 230 8.49 3.77 13.12
N GLY A 231 7.93 2.92 13.95
CA GLY A 231 6.79 3.32 14.78
C GLY A 231 6.84 2.67 16.15
N SER A 232 6.40 3.42 17.15
CA SER A 232 6.33 2.94 18.53
C SER A 232 4.93 2.46 18.92
N GLU A 233 3.92 2.77 18.09
CA GLU A 233 2.51 2.44 18.29
C GLU A 233 2.08 1.10 17.64
N ASP A 234 0.76 0.84 17.67
CA ASP A 234 0.13 -0.32 17.05
C ASP A 234 -0.26 -0.05 15.59
N HIS A 235 -0.37 -1.13 14.80
CA HIS A 235 -0.86 -1.15 13.43
C HIS A 235 0.07 -0.44 12.44
N LEU A 236 1.33 -0.87 12.39
CA LEU A 236 2.28 -0.38 11.40
C LEU A 236 2.14 -1.11 10.07
N GLY A 237 1.97 -0.37 8.98
CA GLY A 237 1.94 -0.93 7.62
C GLY A 237 2.68 -0.06 6.63
N GLY A 238 3.43 -0.66 5.71
CA GLY A 238 4.20 0.08 4.71
C GLY A 238 3.32 0.99 3.86
N LEU A 239 2.12 0.56 3.50
CA LEU A 239 1.13 1.42 2.84
C LEU A 239 0.13 1.99 3.84
N VAL A 240 -0.54 1.10 4.57
CA VAL A 240 -1.71 1.48 5.37
C VAL A 240 -1.57 0.97 6.80
N GLY A 241 -1.79 1.84 7.78
CA GLY A 241 -1.76 1.43 9.19
C GLY A 241 -2.92 0.50 9.51
N MET A 242 -4.15 1.02 9.36
CA MET A 242 -5.40 0.27 9.52
C MET A 242 -6.27 0.35 8.26
N ASN A 243 -6.78 -0.79 7.79
CA ASN A 243 -7.55 -0.89 6.55
C ASN A 243 -8.97 -1.41 6.79
N ASP A 244 -9.96 -0.63 6.39
CA ASP A 244 -11.38 -0.97 6.26
C ASP A 244 -11.89 -0.81 4.80
N GLY A 245 -11.03 -0.36 3.89
CA GLY A 245 -11.31 -0.18 2.46
C GLY A 245 -10.56 -1.17 1.56
N THR A 246 -10.27 -0.80 0.32
CA THR A 246 -9.57 -1.64 -0.66
C THR A 246 -8.14 -1.19 -0.84
N ILE A 247 -7.21 -2.15 -0.89
CA ILE A 247 -5.83 -1.96 -1.32
C ILE A 247 -5.56 -2.97 -2.43
N GLU A 248 -5.22 -2.48 -3.62
CA GLU A 248 -5.07 -3.30 -4.81
C GLU A 248 -3.82 -2.91 -5.61
N ASN A 249 -3.19 -3.88 -6.29
CA ASN A 249 -2.09 -3.63 -7.23
C ASN A 249 -0.98 -2.75 -6.62
N SER A 250 -0.60 -3.03 -5.38
CA SER A 250 0.24 -2.11 -4.60
C SER A 250 1.34 -2.85 -3.85
N TYR A 251 2.43 -2.16 -3.53
CA TYR A 251 3.59 -2.83 -2.95
C TYR A 251 4.38 -1.99 -1.94
N SER A 252 5.16 -2.68 -1.12
CA SER A 252 6.10 -2.03 -0.20
C SER A 252 7.48 -2.68 -0.28
N THR A 253 8.50 -1.84 -0.18
CA THR A 253 9.90 -2.23 -0.05
C THR A 253 10.62 -1.37 1.00
N GLY A 254 11.79 -1.83 1.41
CA GLY A 254 12.62 -1.18 2.44
C GLY A 254 12.56 -1.89 3.79
N ASN A 255 12.46 -1.12 4.88
CA ASN A 255 12.50 -1.65 6.24
C ASN A 255 11.36 -1.06 7.09
N ILE A 256 10.63 -1.93 7.80
CA ILE A 256 9.61 -1.52 8.78
C ILE A 256 10.02 -2.06 10.15
N VAL A 257 10.12 -1.16 11.13
CA VAL A 257 10.43 -1.48 12.52
C VAL A 257 9.30 -0.97 13.41
N GLY A 258 8.51 -1.88 13.94
CA GLY A 258 7.38 -1.59 14.82
C GLY A 258 7.40 -2.36 16.12
N HIS A 259 6.27 -2.33 16.84
CA HIS A 259 6.11 -3.01 18.12
C HIS A 259 5.05 -4.13 18.09
N TYR A 260 3.74 -3.87 18.18
CA TYR A 260 2.78 -4.95 18.48
C TYR A 260 1.98 -5.54 17.32
N THR A 261 1.73 -4.79 16.25
CA THR A 261 1.03 -5.29 15.06
C THR A 261 1.69 -4.63 13.86
N VAL A 262 2.42 -5.41 13.07
CA VAL A 262 3.28 -4.88 12.01
C VAL A 262 3.13 -5.74 10.76
N GLY A 263 2.84 -5.11 9.62
CA GLY A 263 2.79 -5.75 8.31
C GLY A 263 3.58 -5.00 7.25
N GLY A 264 4.00 -5.71 6.21
CA GLY A 264 4.68 -5.10 5.07
C GLY A 264 3.81 -4.09 4.31
N ILE A 265 2.53 -4.41 4.10
CA ILE A 265 1.55 -3.55 3.43
C ILE A 265 0.59 -2.94 4.45
N VAL A 266 -0.06 -3.79 5.25
CA VAL A 266 -1.07 -3.37 6.23
C VAL A 266 -0.71 -3.80 7.63
N GLY A 267 -0.79 -2.88 8.60
CA GLY A 267 -0.70 -3.26 10.01
C GLY A 267 -1.89 -4.11 10.44
N PHE A 268 -3.07 -3.50 10.43
CA PHE A 268 -4.33 -4.16 10.80
C PHE A 268 -5.37 -4.06 9.68
N ASN A 269 -5.65 -5.19 9.04
CA ASN A 269 -6.74 -5.29 8.08
C ASN A 269 -8.02 -5.71 8.82
N HIS A 270 -8.99 -4.81 8.92
CA HIS A 270 -10.18 -4.99 9.77
C HIS A 270 -11.37 -5.57 8.98
N ASN A 271 -11.94 -4.80 8.05
CA ASN A 271 -12.97 -5.26 7.11
C ASN A 271 -12.57 -5.05 5.64
N GLY A 272 -11.34 -4.61 5.39
CA GLY A 272 -10.85 -4.23 4.07
C GLY A 272 -10.26 -5.38 3.25
N GLU A 273 -10.09 -5.13 1.96
CA GLU A 273 -9.48 -6.08 1.01
C GLU A 273 -8.02 -5.70 0.73
N VAL A 274 -7.15 -6.71 0.65
CA VAL A 274 -5.76 -6.59 0.20
C VAL A 274 -5.55 -7.61 -0.92
N SER A 275 -5.58 -7.14 -2.16
CA SER A 275 -5.53 -7.98 -3.36
C SER A 275 -4.39 -7.56 -4.29
N ASN A 276 -3.80 -8.52 -5.01
CA ASN A 276 -2.76 -8.23 -6.00
C ASN A 276 -1.60 -7.38 -5.44
N CYS A 277 -1.21 -7.64 -4.19
CA CYS A 277 -0.22 -6.85 -3.47
C CYS A 277 1.04 -7.65 -3.18
N TYR A 278 2.19 -6.97 -3.08
CA TYR A 278 3.43 -7.64 -2.65
C TYR A 278 4.31 -6.84 -1.72
N SER A 279 5.02 -7.55 -0.84
CA SER A 279 5.98 -6.96 0.09
C SER A 279 7.34 -7.61 -0.03
N THR A 280 8.36 -6.79 -0.32
CA THR A 280 9.78 -7.15 -0.19
C THR A 280 10.41 -6.57 1.07
N THR A 281 9.62 -5.89 1.88
CA THR A 281 10.06 -5.19 3.08
C THR A 281 10.57 -6.14 4.15
N ASN A 282 11.71 -5.79 4.77
CA ASN A 282 12.10 -6.43 6.03
C ASN A 282 11.22 -5.90 7.16
N VAL A 283 10.47 -6.79 7.79
CA VAL A 283 9.52 -6.44 8.86
C VAL A 283 10.06 -6.94 10.20
N THR A 284 10.32 -6.00 11.11
CA THR A 284 10.69 -6.29 12.50
C THR A 284 9.62 -5.76 13.43
N GLY A 285 9.12 -6.64 14.30
CA GLY A 285 8.19 -6.27 15.37
C GLY A 285 8.46 -7.07 16.64
N LYS A 286 7.58 -6.93 17.63
CA LYS A 286 7.59 -7.71 18.88
C LYS A 286 6.51 -8.79 18.88
N SER A 287 5.26 -8.41 18.61
CA SER A 287 4.14 -9.35 18.52
C SER A 287 3.42 -9.16 17.19
N THR A 288 2.66 -10.16 16.75
CA THR A 288 1.73 -10.09 15.59
C THR A 288 2.38 -9.45 14.36
N VAL A 289 3.34 -10.17 13.79
CA VAL A 289 4.16 -9.67 12.68
C VAL A 289 3.92 -10.53 11.44
N GLY A 290 3.53 -9.89 10.35
CA GLY A 290 3.35 -10.54 9.04
C GLY A 290 4.22 -9.90 7.98
N GLY A 291 4.70 -10.69 7.01
CA GLY A 291 5.45 -10.13 5.87
C GLY A 291 4.59 -9.23 4.98
N LEU A 292 3.28 -9.49 4.89
CA LEU A 292 2.32 -8.66 4.15
C LEU A 292 1.35 -7.93 5.09
N VAL A 293 0.68 -8.66 5.99
CA VAL A 293 -0.34 -8.10 6.89
C VAL A 293 -0.06 -8.49 8.34
N GLY A 294 -0.01 -7.55 9.28
CA GLY A 294 0.20 -7.87 10.68
C GLY A 294 -0.92 -8.74 11.24
N SER A 295 -2.15 -8.23 11.20
CA SER A 295 -3.36 -8.95 11.59
C SER A 295 -4.47 -8.77 10.57
N ASN A 296 -5.03 -9.90 10.11
CA ASN A 296 -6.14 -9.96 9.17
C ASN A 296 -7.43 -10.38 9.89
N TYR A 297 -8.40 -9.47 9.99
CA TYR A 297 -9.65 -9.60 10.75
C TYR A 297 -10.91 -9.72 9.85
N ILE A 298 -12.06 -10.03 10.45
CA ILE A 298 -13.27 -10.55 9.78
C ILE A 298 -14.32 -9.46 9.48
N HIS A 299 -15.00 -9.57 8.32
CA HIS A 299 -16.47 -9.66 8.04
C HIS A 299 -16.78 -9.59 6.51
N SER A 300 -15.84 -9.07 5.71
CA SER A 300 -15.91 -9.00 4.24
C SER A 300 -14.54 -8.86 3.57
N GLY A 301 -13.52 -8.52 4.36
CA GLY A 301 -12.15 -8.31 3.92
C GLY A 301 -11.27 -9.56 3.99
N GLY A 302 -10.20 -9.56 3.19
CA GLY A 302 -9.31 -10.72 3.04
C GLY A 302 -8.01 -10.37 2.34
N ILE A 303 -7.12 -11.35 2.30
CA ILE A 303 -5.88 -11.29 1.53
C ILE A 303 -6.03 -12.24 0.34
N SER A 304 -5.89 -11.72 -0.88
CA SER A 304 -5.96 -12.53 -2.10
C SER A 304 -4.82 -12.18 -3.05
N HIS A 305 -4.38 -13.14 -3.87
CA HIS A 305 -3.42 -12.90 -4.96
C HIS A 305 -2.19 -12.09 -4.52
N SER A 306 -1.62 -12.38 -3.35
CA SER A 306 -0.61 -11.52 -2.74
C SER A 306 0.58 -12.30 -2.22
N TYR A 307 1.74 -11.65 -2.13
CA TYR A 307 2.96 -12.34 -1.69
C TYR A 307 3.93 -11.52 -0.84
N ALA A 308 4.70 -12.22 -0.01
CA ALA A 308 5.76 -11.64 0.82
C ALA A 308 7.09 -12.37 0.63
N ILE A 309 8.20 -11.64 0.51
CA ILE A 309 9.55 -12.20 0.29
C ILE A 309 10.61 -11.61 1.24
N GLY A 310 10.35 -10.43 1.83
CA GLY A 310 11.25 -9.81 2.80
C GLY A 310 11.34 -10.57 4.14
N ASN A 311 12.41 -10.34 4.91
CA ASN A 311 12.61 -11.06 6.19
C ASN A 311 11.58 -10.63 7.23
N VAL A 312 11.07 -11.57 8.03
CA VAL A 312 10.09 -11.30 9.10
C VAL A 312 10.66 -11.74 10.45
N SER A 313 10.72 -10.82 11.42
CA SER A 313 11.28 -11.08 12.74
C SER A 313 10.41 -10.52 13.87
N GLY A 314 10.23 -11.29 14.94
CA GLY A 314 9.65 -10.82 16.20
C GLY A 314 9.68 -11.86 17.32
N ASP A 315 8.92 -11.65 18.40
CA ASP A 315 8.89 -12.59 19.54
C ASP A 315 7.74 -13.61 19.42
N SER A 316 6.49 -13.14 19.20
CA SER A 316 5.29 -13.99 19.23
C SER A 316 4.31 -13.71 18.08
N ARG A 317 3.62 -14.74 17.56
CA ARG A 317 2.61 -14.65 16.49
C ARG A 317 3.20 -14.10 15.19
N ILE A 318 4.19 -14.81 14.67
CA ILE A 318 4.96 -14.41 13.49
C ILE A 318 4.55 -15.28 12.31
N GLY A 319 4.08 -14.68 11.23
CA GLY A 319 3.72 -15.39 10.02
C GLY A 319 4.44 -14.84 8.81
N GLY A 320 4.79 -15.70 7.86
CA GLY A 320 5.48 -15.23 6.66
C GLY A 320 4.63 -14.30 5.79
N LEU A 321 3.32 -14.53 5.72
CA LEU A 321 2.37 -13.62 5.07
C LEU A 321 1.60 -12.80 6.12
N ALA A 322 0.99 -13.48 7.09
CA ALA A 322 0.14 -12.85 8.10
C ALA A 322 0.49 -13.29 9.54
N GLY A 323 0.70 -12.32 10.43
CA GLY A 323 1.00 -12.63 11.84
C GLY A 323 -0.17 -13.34 12.53
N THR A 324 -1.35 -12.74 12.46
CA THR A 324 -2.62 -13.36 12.88
C THR A 324 -3.62 -13.36 11.73
N ASN A 325 -4.37 -14.46 11.58
CA ASN A 325 -5.48 -14.54 10.65
C ASN A 325 -6.77 -15.01 11.34
N THR A 326 -7.81 -14.18 11.25
CA THR A 326 -9.20 -14.57 11.49
C THR A 326 -10.09 -14.27 10.28
N GLY A 327 -9.58 -13.61 9.23
CA GLY A 327 -10.24 -13.41 7.94
C GLY A 327 -9.97 -14.53 6.94
N THR A 328 -10.07 -14.20 5.66
CA THR A 328 -9.71 -15.09 4.54
C THR A 328 -8.30 -14.80 4.04
N VAL A 329 -7.58 -15.86 3.68
CA VAL A 329 -6.33 -15.79 2.90
C VAL A 329 -6.48 -16.78 1.76
N GLU A 330 -6.34 -16.32 0.52
CA GLU A 330 -6.49 -17.15 -0.67
C GLU A 330 -5.44 -16.83 -1.73
N THR A 331 -5.06 -17.83 -2.52
CA THR A 331 -4.18 -17.67 -3.70
C THR A 331 -2.95 -16.80 -3.42
N SER A 332 -2.31 -17.00 -2.27
CA SER A 332 -1.26 -16.11 -1.77
C SER A 332 -0.06 -16.92 -1.29
N TYR A 333 1.13 -16.32 -1.27
CA TYR A 333 2.32 -17.05 -0.81
C TYR A 333 3.33 -16.25 0.00
N ALA A 334 4.13 -16.98 0.78
CA ALA A 334 5.27 -16.41 1.50
C ALA A 334 6.55 -17.16 1.16
N ALA A 335 7.54 -16.45 0.64
CA ALA A 335 8.89 -16.95 0.40
C ALA A 335 9.89 -16.13 1.22
N VAL A 336 9.71 -16.15 2.54
CA VAL A 336 10.41 -15.31 3.50
C VAL A 336 11.32 -16.13 4.42
N ASN A 337 12.31 -15.48 5.03
CA ASN A 337 12.95 -16.00 6.24
C ASN A 337 12.15 -15.52 7.47
N VAL A 338 11.77 -16.44 8.36
CA VAL A 338 10.96 -16.12 9.56
C VAL A 338 11.73 -16.44 10.83
N SER A 339 11.82 -15.48 11.73
CA SER A 339 12.40 -15.66 13.07
C SER A 339 11.42 -15.26 14.16
N GLY A 340 11.15 -16.18 15.09
CA GLY A 340 10.37 -15.89 16.30
C GLY A 340 10.46 -16.98 17.36
N ASN A 341 9.90 -16.71 18.54
CA ASN A 341 10.01 -17.58 19.72
C ASN A 341 8.71 -18.35 20.03
N GLU A 342 7.55 -17.77 19.72
CA GLU A 342 6.22 -18.33 20.02
C GLU A 342 5.26 -18.13 18.85
N ASP A 343 4.42 -19.13 18.55
CA ASP A 343 3.42 -19.09 17.47
C ASP A 343 3.99 -18.60 16.13
N VAL A 344 4.99 -19.32 15.63
CA VAL A 344 5.67 -19.03 14.36
C VAL A 344 5.14 -19.96 13.27
N GLY A 345 4.67 -19.36 12.17
CA GLY A 345 4.13 -20.08 11.03
C GLY A 345 4.76 -19.64 9.72
N GLY A 346 4.92 -20.59 8.79
CA GLY A 346 5.50 -20.31 7.49
C GLY A 346 4.66 -19.34 6.66
N LEU A 347 3.33 -19.45 6.74
CA LEU A 347 2.39 -18.52 6.11
C LEU A 347 1.64 -17.68 7.15
N VAL A 348 1.01 -18.34 8.13
CA VAL A 348 0.22 -17.70 9.19
C VAL A 348 0.71 -18.14 10.56
N GLY A 349 1.05 -17.17 11.42
CA GLY A 349 1.59 -17.42 12.76
C GLY A 349 0.55 -17.92 13.76
N PHE A 350 -0.59 -17.22 13.87
CA PHE A 350 -1.62 -17.51 14.86
C PHE A 350 -3.05 -17.39 14.29
N LYS A 351 -3.99 -18.17 14.85
CA LYS A 351 -5.45 -17.96 14.68
C LYS A 351 -6.17 -18.01 16.01
N THR A 352 -7.24 -17.25 16.13
CA THR A 352 -8.17 -17.34 17.26
C THR A 352 -9.13 -18.52 17.09
N SER A 353 -9.88 -18.84 18.15
CA SER A 353 -10.95 -19.84 18.15
C SER A 353 -12.13 -19.52 17.22
N TYR A 354 -12.22 -18.29 16.71
CA TYR A 354 -13.30 -17.83 15.84
C TYR A 354 -13.05 -18.13 14.36
N GLY A 355 -11.83 -18.58 14.02
CA GLY A 355 -11.49 -19.24 12.75
C GLY A 355 -11.38 -18.32 11.53
N GLY A 356 -10.16 -18.15 11.02
CA GLY A 356 -9.92 -17.69 9.65
C GLY A 356 -9.75 -18.85 8.68
N THR A 357 -10.00 -18.62 7.39
CA THR A 357 -9.76 -19.62 6.34
C THR A 357 -8.46 -19.31 5.60
N VAL A 358 -7.78 -20.38 5.18
CA VAL A 358 -6.62 -20.30 4.30
C VAL A 358 -6.82 -21.35 3.21
N SER A 359 -6.88 -20.94 1.96
CA SER A 359 -7.06 -21.81 0.78
C SER A 359 -6.03 -21.49 -0.28
N ASP A 360 -5.60 -22.50 -1.03
CA ASP A 360 -4.75 -22.36 -2.23
C ASP A 360 -3.56 -21.41 -2.00
N SER A 361 -2.94 -21.51 -0.82
CA SER A 361 -1.91 -20.58 -0.37
C SER A 361 -0.72 -21.32 0.19
N PHE A 362 0.48 -20.83 -0.10
CA PHE A 362 1.71 -21.62 0.02
C PHE A 362 2.81 -20.88 0.75
N TRP A 363 3.72 -21.61 1.39
CA TRP A 363 4.97 -21.00 1.86
C TRP A 363 6.17 -21.86 1.52
N ASP A 364 7.30 -21.20 1.32
CA ASP A 364 8.58 -21.87 1.11
C ASP A 364 9.13 -22.38 2.45
N SER A 365 8.99 -23.67 2.67
CA SER A 365 9.39 -24.37 3.90
C SER A 365 10.91 -24.51 4.04
N GLU A 366 11.66 -24.48 2.94
CA GLU A 366 13.12 -24.57 2.96
C GLU A 366 13.74 -23.20 3.26
N LYS A 367 13.23 -22.15 2.59
CA LYS A 367 13.69 -20.77 2.81
C LYS A 367 13.36 -20.25 4.20
N SER A 368 12.16 -20.53 4.70
CA SER A 368 11.77 -20.14 6.05
C SER A 368 12.37 -21.03 7.14
N SER A 369 12.79 -22.25 6.82
CA SER A 369 13.08 -23.32 7.79
C SER A 369 11.92 -23.63 8.74
N ILE A 370 10.68 -23.31 8.34
CA ILE A 370 9.45 -23.55 9.09
C ILE A 370 8.60 -24.62 8.37
N TYR A 371 8.26 -25.69 9.09
CA TYR A 371 7.48 -26.83 8.55
C TYR A 371 6.03 -26.87 9.03
N THR A 372 5.58 -25.85 9.78
CA THR A 372 4.21 -25.74 10.29
C THR A 372 3.65 -24.36 10.05
N SER A 373 2.34 -24.28 9.85
CA SER A 373 1.59 -23.04 9.73
C SER A 373 0.17 -23.29 10.22
N VAL A 374 -0.52 -22.24 10.63
CA VAL A 374 -1.93 -22.30 11.04
C VAL A 374 -2.87 -22.70 9.90
N GLY A 375 -2.45 -22.45 8.66
CA GLY A 375 -3.09 -22.83 7.40
C GLY A 375 -2.13 -22.69 6.21
N GLY A 376 -2.60 -23.07 5.02
CA GLY A 376 -1.81 -23.14 3.79
C GLY A 376 -1.00 -24.43 3.66
N THR A 377 -0.21 -24.53 2.58
CA THR A 377 0.63 -25.69 2.27
C THR A 377 2.11 -25.29 2.17
N GLY A 378 2.96 -25.96 2.94
CA GLY A 378 4.40 -25.77 2.87
C GLY A 378 5.00 -26.59 1.74
N LEU A 379 5.70 -25.92 0.82
CA LEU A 379 6.38 -26.56 -0.31
C LEU A 379 7.91 -26.31 -0.19
N PRO A 380 8.76 -27.22 -0.71
CA PRO A 380 10.17 -26.94 -0.89
C PRO A 380 10.38 -25.86 -1.96
N THR A 381 11.52 -25.15 -1.94
CA THR A 381 11.78 -24.02 -2.85
C THR A 381 11.59 -24.41 -4.32
N ARG A 382 12.09 -25.59 -4.72
CA ARG A 382 11.98 -26.08 -6.09
C ARG A 382 10.55 -26.21 -6.59
N GLU A 383 9.59 -26.49 -5.72
CA GLU A 383 8.18 -26.67 -6.10
C GLU A 383 7.44 -25.34 -6.24
N MET A 384 8.04 -24.22 -5.79
CA MET A 384 7.45 -22.89 -5.82
C MET A 384 8.08 -21.94 -6.86
N ILE A 385 9.02 -22.41 -7.68
CA ILE A 385 9.74 -21.58 -8.65
C ILE A 385 9.62 -22.12 -10.08
N GLY A 386 9.69 -21.22 -11.04
CA GLY A 386 9.62 -21.52 -12.47
C GLY A 386 8.43 -22.43 -12.84
N GLU A 387 8.63 -23.30 -13.83
CA GLU A 387 7.57 -24.18 -14.36
C GLU A 387 7.06 -25.17 -13.30
N TYR A 388 7.82 -25.44 -12.25
CA TYR A 388 7.38 -26.30 -11.15
C TYR A 388 6.25 -25.66 -10.34
N ALA A 389 6.18 -24.33 -10.26
CA ALA A 389 5.09 -23.65 -9.56
C ALA A 389 3.72 -24.03 -10.14
N LYS A 390 3.58 -24.08 -11.47
CA LYS A 390 2.35 -24.47 -12.18
C LYS A 390 1.81 -25.86 -11.79
N ALA A 391 2.70 -26.77 -11.41
CA ALA A 391 2.34 -28.14 -11.07
C ALA A 391 2.05 -28.36 -9.58
N ASN A 392 2.44 -27.43 -8.71
CA ASN A 392 2.40 -27.63 -7.26
C ASN A 392 1.61 -26.54 -6.51
N MET A 393 1.46 -25.35 -7.09
CA MET A 393 0.70 -24.25 -6.52
C MET A 393 -0.74 -24.25 -7.05
N ASP A 394 -1.47 -25.32 -6.76
CA ASP A 394 -2.88 -25.48 -7.17
C ASP A 394 -3.72 -24.25 -6.73
N GLY A 395 -4.60 -23.80 -7.63
CA GLY A 395 -5.47 -22.64 -7.42
C GLY A 395 -4.91 -21.31 -7.94
N PHE A 396 -3.61 -21.24 -8.25
CA PHE A 396 -3.03 -20.10 -8.95
C PHE A 396 -3.39 -20.13 -10.43
N ASP A 397 -3.92 -19.02 -10.95
CA ASP A 397 -4.15 -18.79 -12.38
C ASP A 397 -2.87 -18.23 -13.02
N PHE A 398 -2.14 -19.08 -13.74
CA PHE A 398 -0.93 -18.71 -14.45
C PHE A 398 -1.17 -18.19 -15.88
N ASP A 399 -2.42 -18.13 -16.32
CA ASP A 399 -2.78 -17.55 -17.61
C ASP A 399 -3.11 -16.05 -17.45
N GLU A 400 -3.83 -15.67 -16.38
CA GLU A 400 -4.34 -14.29 -16.22
C GLU A 400 -3.74 -13.52 -15.03
N THR A 401 -3.41 -14.17 -13.90
CA THR A 401 -3.03 -13.44 -12.67
C THR A 401 -1.54 -13.54 -12.34
N TRP A 402 -0.98 -14.73 -12.46
CA TRP A 402 0.39 -15.02 -12.08
C TRP A 402 1.25 -15.32 -13.31
N GLU A 403 2.50 -14.92 -13.25
CA GLU A 403 3.51 -15.24 -14.24
C GLU A 403 4.62 -16.05 -13.56
N THR A 404 5.09 -17.13 -14.20
CA THR A 404 6.28 -17.83 -13.74
C THR A 404 7.54 -17.07 -14.18
N VAL A 405 8.57 -17.09 -13.34
CA VAL A 405 9.87 -16.49 -13.66
C VAL A 405 10.83 -17.62 -13.95
N GLU A 406 11.32 -17.70 -15.18
CA GLU A 406 12.22 -18.78 -15.63
C GLU A 406 13.61 -18.24 -15.96
N GLU A 407 14.66 -19.05 -15.79
CA GLU A 407 16.03 -18.67 -16.12
C GLU A 407 16.28 -18.35 -17.60
N ASP A 408 15.38 -18.76 -18.50
CA ASP A 408 15.44 -18.45 -19.93
C ASP A 408 14.73 -17.13 -20.29
N ASP A 409 14.04 -16.50 -19.34
CA ASP A 409 13.57 -15.13 -19.47
C ASP A 409 14.79 -14.18 -19.52
N GLY A 410 14.83 -13.31 -20.53
CA GLY A 410 15.98 -12.43 -20.75
C GLY A 410 16.23 -11.39 -19.64
N ASP A 411 15.32 -11.28 -18.68
CA ASP A 411 15.35 -10.39 -17.52
C ASP A 411 15.45 -11.12 -16.17
N ALA A 412 15.56 -12.46 -16.18
CA ALA A 412 15.72 -13.27 -14.98
C ALA A 412 17.12 -13.92 -14.92
N ASP A 413 17.77 -13.85 -13.75
CA ASP A 413 19.07 -14.48 -13.53
C ASP A 413 18.97 -15.97 -13.13
N LYS A 414 17.76 -16.43 -12.78
CA LYS A 414 17.42 -17.81 -12.38
C LYS A 414 15.91 -18.01 -12.32
N ASP A 415 15.45 -19.27 -12.30
CA ASP A 415 14.07 -19.61 -11.95
C ASP A 415 13.68 -18.97 -10.61
N GLY A 416 12.54 -18.28 -10.61
CA GLY A 416 12.06 -17.47 -9.50
C GLY A 416 10.63 -17.77 -9.10
N TYR A 417 10.19 -17.14 -8.01
CA TYR A 417 8.83 -17.28 -7.52
C TYR A 417 7.85 -16.58 -8.47
N PRO A 418 6.59 -17.04 -8.57
CA PRO A 418 5.56 -16.40 -9.38
C PRO A 418 5.37 -14.92 -9.02
N ILE A 419 5.25 -14.07 -10.03
CA ILE A 419 4.98 -12.64 -9.89
C ILE A 419 3.60 -12.29 -10.43
N LEU A 420 3.07 -11.12 -10.07
CA LEU A 420 1.74 -10.69 -10.50
C LEU A 420 1.81 -10.05 -11.88
N GLN A 421 0.94 -10.47 -12.80
CA GLN A 421 0.90 -9.95 -14.17
C GLN A 421 0.43 -8.49 -14.26
N GLU A 422 -0.41 -8.04 -13.32
CA GLU A 422 -0.91 -6.65 -13.30
C GLU A 422 0.09 -5.63 -12.76
N LEU A 423 1.24 -6.08 -12.27
CA LEU A 423 2.31 -5.22 -11.79
C LEU A 423 3.52 -5.30 -12.70
N SER A 424 4.32 -4.23 -12.72
CA SER A 424 5.53 -4.18 -13.52
C SER A 424 6.45 -5.34 -13.17
N ARG A 425 6.68 -6.21 -14.16
CA ARG A 425 7.62 -7.33 -14.04
C ARG A 425 9.02 -6.85 -13.67
N GLU A 426 9.53 -5.82 -14.36
CA GLU A 426 10.88 -5.29 -14.11
C GLU A 426 11.02 -4.81 -12.65
N GLU A 427 10.01 -4.14 -12.10
CA GLU A 427 10.03 -3.67 -10.72
C GLU A 427 10.01 -4.82 -9.72
N GLN A 428 9.13 -5.81 -9.93
CA GLN A 428 9.06 -6.99 -9.08
C GLN A 428 10.40 -7.74 -9.07
N LEU A 429 10.98 -8.00 -10.24
CA LEU A 429 12.27 -8.70 -10.35
C LEU A 429 13.41 -7.89 -9.73
N ARG A 430 13.47 -6.57 -9.91
CA ARG A 430 14.48 -5.71 -9.29
C ARG A 430 14.42 -5.77 -7.76
N HIS A 431 13.23 -5.87 -7.17
CA HIS A 431 13.06 -5.97 -5.72
C HIS A 431 13.38 -7.37 -5.17
N ILE A 432 13.13 -8.43 -5.95
CA ILE A 432 13.39 -9.82 -5.53
C ILE A 432 14.87 -10.19 -5.72
N TYR A 433 15.47 -9.74 -6.84
CA TYR A 433 16.83 -10.01 -7.26
C TYR A 433 17.55 -8.68 -7.53
N PRO A 434 17.90 -7.91 -6.48
CA PRO A 434 18.66 -6.70 -6.67
C PRO A 434 19.99 -7.06 -7.34
N ALA A 435 20.31 -6.37 -8.44
CA ALA A 435 21.57 -6.57 -9.16
C ALA A 435 22.73 -6.59 -8.17
N GLU A 436 23.55 -7.64 -8.21
CA GLU A 436 24.82 -7.61 -7.47
C GLU A 436 25.56 -6.37 -7.92
N VAL A 437 26.00 -5.54 -6.96
CA VAL A 437 26.84 -4.38 -7.25
C VAL A 437 28.08 -4.94 -7.96
N ASP A 438 28.14 -4.75 -9.28
CA ASP A 438 29.35 -4.98 -10.06
C ASP A 438 30.43 -4.14 -9.40
N ASP A 439 31.41 -4.79 -8.77
CA ASP A 439 32.49 -4.15 -8.05
C ASP A 439 33.52 -3.60 -9.05
N GLY A 440 33.02 -2.89 -10.06
CA GLY A 440 33.70 -2.30 -11.20
C GLY A 440 35.21 -2.35 -11.09
N GLY A 441 35.78 -3.48 -11.51
CA GLY A 441 37.19 -3.54 -11.85
C GLY A 441 37.44 -2.55 -12.98
N ASP A 442 38.29 -1.54 -12.70
CA ASP A 442 38.84 -0.59 -13.65
C ASP A 442 38.93 -1.14 -15.08
N ASP A 443 38.16 -0.57 -16.02
CA ASP A 443 38.74 -0.19 -17.30
C ASP A 443 37.94 0.89 -18.04
N ASN A 444 38.68 1.67 -18.82
CA ASN A 444 38.34 3.00 -19.31
C ASN A 444 37.27 3.05 -20.42
N GLY A 445 36.32 4.00 -20.28
CA GLY A 445 36.02 5.04 -21.27
C GLY A 445 34.95 4.76 -22.33
N GLY A 446 33.95 5.65 -22.39
CA GLY A 446 33.17 5.95 -23.60
C GLY A 446 31.67 6.01 -23.40
N ASP A 447 31.17 7.23 -23.18
CA ASP A 447 29.89 7.82 -23.60
C ASP A 447 28.69 6.87 -23.85
N ASP A 448 27.72 6.83 -22.92
CA ASP A 448 26.32 6.55 -23.27
C ASP A 448 25.33 7.31 -22.35
N ASN A 449 24.24 7.77 -22.96
CA ASN A 449 23.15 8.53 -22.36
C ASN A 449 22.02 7.59 -21.92
N GLY A 450 21.54 7.73 -20.70
CA GLY A 450 20.18 7.32 -20.32
C GLY A 450 20.12 6.46 -19.06
N ILE A 451 19.19 6.82 -18.18
CA ILE A 451 18.85 6.28 -16.85
C ILE A 451 19.64 6.93 -15.68
N PRO A 452 19.00 7.74 -14.82
CA PRO A 452 19.63 8.20 -13.58
C PRO A 452 19.79 7.00 -12.64
N GLY A 453 21.04 6.70 -12.28
CA GLY A 453 21.35 5.75 -11.22
C GLY A 453 20.86 6.26 -9.88
N PHE A 454 19.88 5.57 -9.29
CA PHE A 454 19.61 5.67 -7.88
C PHE A 454 20.64 4.81 -7.15
N THR A 455 21.58 5.45 -6.48
CA THR A 455 22.48 4.75 -5.54
C THR A 455 21.68 4.41 -4.30
N SER A 456 21.20 3.16 -4.19
CA SER A 456 20.72 2.63 -2.91
C SER A 456 21.86 2.58 -1.91
N PRO A 457 21.70 3.03 -0.65
CA PRO A 457 22.69 2.81 0.38
C PRO A 457 22.77 1.30 0.67
N LEU A 458 24.01 0.78 0.67
CA LEU A 458 24.38 -0.61 0.89
C LEU A 458 23.48 -1.36 1.89
N LEU A 459 22.85 -2.46 1.43
CA LEU A 459 22.50 -3.58 2.29
C LEU A 459 23.80 -4.22 2.79
N LEU A 460 24.32 -3.72 3.90
CA LEU A 460 25.15 -4.56 4.76
C LEU A 460 24.18 -5.36 5.62
N SER A 461 24.13 -6.67 5.36
CA SER A 461 23.67 -7.70 6.31
C SER A 461 24.25 -7.39 7.70
N ALA A 462 23.45 -6.74 8.53
CA ALA A 462 23.81 -6.40 9.90
C ALA A 462 22.96 -7.25 10.83
N THR A 463 23.58 -8.31 11.33
CA THR A 463 23.18 -8.96 12.58
C THR A 463 23.22 -7.89 13.69
N VAL A 464 22.08 -7.24 13.99
CA VAL A 464 21.99 -6.28 15.09
C VAL A 464 21.58 -7.01 16.36
N VAL A 465 22.59 -7.34 17.17
CA VAL A 465 22.45 -7.47 18.61
C VAL A 465 22.22 -6.07 19.17
N ALA A 466 20.99 -5.75 19.54
CA ALA A 466 20.66 -4.52 20.26
C ALA A 466 21.18 -4.63 21.72
N VAL A 467 22.37 -4.07 21.98
CA VAL A 467 22.84 -3.76 23.34
C VAL A 467 22.42 -2.33 23.66
N ALA A 468 21.37 -2.19 24.47
CA ALA A 468 21.01 -0.93 25.11
C ALA A 468 22.08 -0.53 26.14
N ILE A 469 22.97 0.40 25.80
CA ILE A 469 23.72 1.19 26.78
C ILE A 469 23.12 2.60 26.75
N TYR A 470 22.11 2.80 27.60
CA TYR A 470 21.59 4.12 27.90
C TYR A 470 22.47 4.79 28.98
N TYR A 471 22.85 6.02 28.70
CA TYR A 471 23.63 6.98 29.49
C TYR A 471 23.47 6.90 31.03
N GLU A 472 24.57 6.59 31.72
CA GLU A 472 24.91 7.20 33.02
C GLU A 472 26.28 7.90 32.89
N ARG A 473 26.29 9.24 32.91
CA ARG A 473 27.26 10.10 33.64
C ARG A 473 27.25 11.55 33.16
N LYS A 474 26.48 12.37 33.86
CA LYS A 474 26.94 13.70 34.30
C LYS A 474 26.37 13.99 35.69
N ARG A 475 27.08 13.54 36.71
CA ARG A 475 27.34 14.27 37.97
C ARG A 475 28.76 13.98 38.40
#